data_AF-H5WY63-F1
#
_entry.id   AF-H5WY63-F1
#
_cell.length_a   1.000
_cell.length_b   1.000
_cell.length_c   1.000
_cell.angle_alpha   90.00
_cell.angle_beta   90.00
_cell.angle_gamma   90.00
#
_symmetry.space_group_name_H-M   'P 1'
#
loop_
_entity.id
_entity.type
_entity.pdbx_description
1 polymer ?
#
loop_
_entity_poly.entity_id
_entity_poly.type
_entity_poly.pdbx_seq_one_letter_code
_entity_poly.pdbx_strand_id
1 'polypeptide(L)'
;MIDPISLAVGAGLFATGLLAGKLTRRRAPADTTPKPLCGCSHGLEQHDPDTNECHGQILHKDARTEDGTWIGNQWVPCTCRQYVGPKPFEELYAPPMLPPQDTL
;
A
#
# COMPACT_ATOMS: atom_id res chain seq x y z
N MET A 1 -36.03 31.69 -12.86
CA MET A 1 -35.94 32.21 -11.48
C MET A 1 -36.29 31.03 -10.59
N ILE A 2 -35.41 30.58 -9.69
CA ILE A 2 -35.71 29.42 -8.84
C ILE A 2 -36.60 29.91 -7.69
N ASP A 3 -37.74 29.24 -7.50
CA ASP A 3 -38.66 29.55 -6.41
C ASP A 3 -38.00 29.22 -5.05
N PRO A 4 -37.98 30.15 -4.08
CA PRO A 4 -37.35 29.95 -2.77
C PRO A 4 -37.88 28.73 -2.01
N ILE A 5 -39.15 28.36 -2.22
CA ILE A 5 -39.74 27.18 -1.57
C ILE A 5 -39.11 25.90 -2.11
N SER A 6 -38.95 25.83 -3.43
CA SER A 6 -38.29 24.69 -4.09
C SER A 6 -36.84 24.52 -3.61
N LEU A 7 -36.11 25.61 -3.37
CA LEU A 7 -34.76 25.56 -2.77
C LEU A 7 -34.79 25.01 -1.34
N ALA A 8 -35.71 25.47 -0.50
CA ALA A 8 -35.82 25.03 0.89
C ALA A 8 -36.15 23.53 0.98
N VAL A 9 -37.07 23.05 0.14
CA VAL A 9 -37.44 21.62 0.07
C VAL A 9 -36.25 20.77 -0.37
N GLY A 10 -35.54 21.18 -1.43
CA GLY A 10 -34.35 20.46 -1.91
C GLY A 10 -33.24 20.38 -0.85
N ALA A 11 -32.96 21.49 -0.16
CA ALA A 11 -32.00 21.53 0.93
C ALA A 11 -32.39 20.61 2.10
N GLY A 12 -33.68 20.59 2.45
CA GLY A 12 -34.21 19.72 3.51
C GLY A 12 -34.05 18.23 3.19
N LEU A 13 -34.40 17.82 1.96
CA LEU A 13 -34.23 16.44 1.51
C LEU A 13 -32.74 16.03 1.52
N PHE A 14 -31.86 16.89 1.03
CA PHE A 14 -30.42 16.65 1.01
C PHE A 14 -29.84 16.49 2.43
N ALA A 15 -30.18 17.40 3.34
CA ALA A 15 -29.72 17.36 4.72
C ALA A 15 -30.19 16.08 5.44
N THR A 16 -31.44 15.68 5.21
CA THR A 16 -32.02 14.46 5.78
C THR A 16 -31.29 13.21 5.28
N GLY A 17 -31.03 13.13 3.97
CA GLY A 17 -30.27 12.02 3.38
C GLY A 17 -28.83 11.93 3.90
N LEU A 18 -28.16 13.07 4.07
CA LEU A 18 -26.81 13.13 4.64
C LEU A 18 -26.77 12.65 6.09
N LEU A 19 -27.73 13.10 6.92
CA LEU A 19 -27.83 12.70 8.33
C LEU A 19 -28.10 11.20 8.44
N ALA A 20 -29.10 10.69 7.72
CA ALA A 20 -29.42 9.27 7.69
C ALA A 20 -28.24 8.42 7.21
N GLY A 21 -27.55 8.86 6.15
CA GLY A 21 -26.38 8.18 5.62
C GLY A 21 -25.19 8.16 6.60
N LYS A 22 -25.01 9.21 7.41
CA LYS A 22 -23.97 9.22 8.45
C LYS A 22 -24.33 8.34 9.65
N LEU A 23 -25.61 8.32 10.05
CA LEU A 23 -26.10 7.50 11.17
C LEU A 23 -26.12 6.00 10.84
N THR A 24 -26.38 5.64 9.59
CA THR A 24 -26.49 4.24 9.16
C THR A 24 -25.24 3.71 8.47
N ARG A 25 -24.18 4.54 8.33
CA ARG A 25 -22.90 4.11 7.74
C ARG A 25 -22.29 3.00 8.59
N ARG A 26 -22.50 1.76 8.16
CA ARG A 26 -21.78 0.60 8.69
C ARG A 26 -20.29 0.84 8.46
N ARG A 27 -19.49 0.68 9.51
CA ARG A 27 -18.04 0.69 9.40
C ARG A 27 -17.67 -0.47 8.47
N ALA A 28 -16.97 -0.17 7.38
CA ALA A 28 -16.34 -1.23 6.61
C ALA A 28 -15.43 -2.01 7.58
N PRO A 29 -15.41 -3.35 7.53
CA PRO A 29 -14.47 -4.12 8.34
C PRO A 29 -13.05 -3.62 8.05
N ALA A 30 -12.22 -3.58 9.09
CA ALA A 30 -10.82 -3.25 8.91
C ALA A 30 -10.22 -4.27 7.93
N ASP A 31 -9.59 -3.77 6.88
CA ASP A 31 -8.88 -4.62 5.91
C ASP A 31 -7.71 -5.28 6.64
N THR A 32 -7.86 -6.56 6.99
CA THR A 32 -6.83 -7.39 7.63
C THR A 32 -5.87 -8.00 6.63
N THR A 33 -6.02 -7.70 5.34
CA THR A 33 -5.10 -8.20 4.31
C THR A 33 -3.73 -7.54 4.54
N PRO A 34 -2.65 -8.33 4.68
CA PRO A 34 -1.31 -7.76 4.82
C PRO A 34 -1.05 -6.84 3.62
N LYS A 35 -0.78 -5.56 3.89
CA LYS A 35 -0.54 -4.59 2.83
C LYS A 35 0.75 -4.97 2.12
N PRO A 36 0.71 -5.24 0.82
CA PRO A 36 1.90 -5.55 0.07
C PRO A 36 2.69 -4.24 -0.13
N LEU A 37 3.79 -4.07 0.59
CA LEU A 37 4.55 -2.82 0.67
C LEU A 37 5.93 -2.98 0.03
N CYS A 38 6.01 -2.77 -1.29
CA CYS A 38 7.29 -2.49 -1.92
C CYS A 38 7.55 -0.98 -1.86
N GLY A 39 8.33 -0.55 -0.85
CA GLY A 39 8.60 0.87 -0.59
C GLY A 39 10.05 1.31 -0.82
N CYS A 40 10.98 0.38 -1.08
CA CYS A 40 12.41 0.67 -1.13
C CYS A 40 13.00 0.89 -2.53
N SER A 41 12.16 1.13 -3.56
CA SER A 41 12.56 1.43 -4.95
C SER A 41 13.44 0.38 -5.65
N HIS A 42 13.62 -0.78 -5.02
CA HIS A 42 14.29 -1.94 -5.61
C HIS A 42 13.37 -2.66 -6.59
N GLY A 43 13.96 -3.23 -7.64
CA GLY A 43 13.23 -4.04 -8.60
C GLY A 43 12.77 -5.37 -8.01
N LEU A 44 11.79 -5.99 -8.65
CA LEU A 44 11.27 -7.30 -8.22
C LEU A 44 12.36 -8.37 -8.25
N GLU A 45 13.32 -8.25 -9.17
CA GLU A 45 14.49 -9.12 -9.32
C GLU A 45 15.45 -9.12 -8.12
N GLN A 46 15.37 -8.12 -7.24
CA GLN A 46 16.13 -8.09 -5.98
C GLN A 46 15.45 -8.87 -4.84
N HIS A 47 14.31 -9.53 -5.11
CA HIS A 47 13.59 -10.33 -4.13
C HIS A 47 13.83 -11.83 -4.34
N ASP A 48 13.97 -12.55 -3.24
CA ASP A 48 13.97 -14.00 -3.21
C ASP A 48 12.55 -14.52 -3.52
N PRO A 49 12.38 -15.39 -4.53
CA PRO A 49 11.07 -15.92 -4.92
C PRO A 49 10.42 -16.83 -3.85
N ASP A 50 11.22 -17.49 -3.01
CA ASP A 50 10.74 -18.40 -1.96
C ASP A 50 10.44 -17.63 -0.67
N THR A 51 11.34 -16.72 -0.27
CA THR A 51 11.25 -16.03 1.04
C THR A 51 10.65 -14.64 0.97
N ASN A 52 10.47 -14.08 -0.25
CA ASN A 52 9.99 -12.72 -0.50
C ASN A 52 10.86 -11.63 0.17
N GLU A 53 12.12 -11.96 0.49
CA GLU A 53 13.08 -11.04 1.12
C GLU A 53 13.80 -10.20 0.07
N CYS A 54 13.95 -8.91 0.34
CA CYS A 54 14.75 -8.03 -0.51
C CYS A 54 16.22 -8.11 -0.13
N HIS A 55 17.09 -8.36 -1.11
CA HIS A 55 18.55 -8.35 -0.95
C HIS A 55 19.19 -6.99 -1.26
N GLY A 56 18.38 -5.98 -1.59
CA GLY A 56 18.86 -4.62 -1.86
C GLY A 56 19.27 -3.84 -0.61
N GLN A 57 19.92 -2.70 -0.80
CA GLN A 57 20.31 -1.79 0.28
C GLN A 57 19.66 -0.42 0.10
N ILE A 58 19.20 0.19 1.20
CA ILE A 58 18.65 1.55 1.18
C ILE A 58 19.58 2.52 1.91
N LEU A 59 19.53 3.77 1.47
CA LEU A 59 20.15 4.86 2.19
C LEU A 59 19.25 5.28 3.36
N HIS A 60 19.61 4.87 4.57
CA HIS A 60 19.02 5.39 5.80
C HIS A 60 19.60 6.78 6.06
N LYS A 61 18.81 7.81 5.76
CA LYS A 61 19.16 9.20 6.05
C LYS A 61 19.04 9.45 7.55
N ASP A 62 19.94 10.25 8.09
CA ASP A 62 19.91 10.67 9.50
C ASP A 62 19.92 9.51 10.51
N ALA A 63 20.72 8.48 10.22
CA ALA A 63 20.88 7.36 11.13
C ALA A 63 21.37 7.86 12.50
N ARG A 64 20.81 7.29 13.56
CA ARG A 64 21.19 7.56 14.95
C ARG A 64 21.52 6.27 15.66
N THR A 65 22.50 6.31 16.56
CA THR A 65 22.77 5.22 17.50
C THR A 65 21.61 5.08 18.48
N GLU A 66 21.55 3.96 19.23
CA GLU A 66 20.53 3.71 20.25
C GLU A 66 20.49 4.83 21.31
N ASP A 67 21.65 5.39 21.67
CA ASP A 67 21.79 6.53 22.58
C ASP A 67 21.36 7.88 21.95
N GLY A 68 20.90 7.89 20.70
CA GLY A 68 20.41 9.08 19.99
C GLY A 68 21.48 9.91 19.27
N THR A 69 22.75 9.50 19.31
CA THR A 69 23.85 10.18 18.60
C THR A 69 23.68 10.06 17.08
N TRP A 70 23.74 11.18 16.35
CA TRP A 70 23.66 11.17 14.88
C TRP A 70 24.95 10.64 14.25
N ILE A 71 24.82 9.67 13.35
CA ILE A 71 25.94 8.98 12.67
C ILE A 71 25.91 9.17 11.14
N GLY A 72 25.09 10.09 10.64
CA GLY A 72 25.03 10.44 9.23
C GLY A 72 24.16 9.51 8.39
N ASN A 73 24.42 9.50 7.08
CA ASN A 73 23.72 8.65 6.14
C ASN A 73 24.40 7.28 6.09
N GLN A 74 23.61 6.21 6.25
CA GLN A 74 24.12 4.84 6.28
C GLN A 74 23.43 3.99 5.22
N TRP A 75 24.19 3.15 4.53
CA TRP A 75 23.63 2.10 3.69
C TRP A 75 23.30 0.90 4.57
N VAL A 76 22.04 0.50 4.58
CA VAL A 76 21.54 -0.61 5.40
C VAL A 76 20.76 -1.59 4.52
N PRO A 77 20.70 -2.88 4.88
CA PRO A 77 19.85 -3.85 4.19
C PRO A 77 18.39 -3.36 4.11
N CYS A 78 17.74 -3.49 2.95
CA CYS A 78 16.31 -3.22 2.85
C CYS A 78 15.55 -4.27 3.66
N THR A 79 14.64 -3.81 4.52
CA THR A 79 13.78 -4.68 5.34
C THR A 79 12.37 -4.82 4.77
N CYS A 80 12.16 -4.45 3.49
CA CYS A 80 10.86 -4.64 2.84
C CYS A 80 10.60 -6.13 2.54
N ARG A 81 9.33 -6.42 2.25
CA ARG A 81 8.89 -7.71 1.72
C ARG A 81 8.26 -7.49 0.35
N GLN A 82 8.42 -8.45 -0.53
CA GLN A 82 7.84 -8.40 -1.87
C GLN A 82 6.33 -8.14 -1.82
N TYR A 83 5.83 -7.36 -2.79
CA TYR A 83 4.40 -7.16 -2.97
C TYR A 83 3.75 -8.49 -3.38
N VAL A 84 2.82 -9.02 -2.58
CA VAL A 84 2.04 -10.25 -2.85
C VAL A 84 0.52 -9.98 -2.92
N GLY A 85 0.13 -8.78 -3.34
CA GLY A 85 -1.28 -8.39 -3.50
C GLY A 85 -1.94 -9.00 -4.75
N PRO A 86 -3.16 -8.56 -5.12
CA PRO A 86 -3.80 -9.01 -6.37
C PRO A 86 -2.85 -8.80 -7.55
N LYS A 87 -2.86 -9.78 -8.46
CA LYS A 87 -1.83 -10.09 -9.47
C LYS A 87 -0.90 -8.90 -9.76
N PRO A 88 0.37 -8.93 -9.30
CA PRO A 88 1.30 -7.83 -9.51
C PRO A 88 1.40 -7.49 -10.99
N PHE A 89 1.55 -6.21 -11.28
CA PHE A 89 1.65 -5.72 -12.66
C PHE A 89 2.75 -6.48 -13.41
N GLU A 90 3.90 -6.76 -12.78
CA GLU A 90 4.95 -7.58 -13.41
C GLU A 90 4.49 -8.99 -13.82
N GLU A 91 3.66 -9.71 -13.04
CA GLU A 91 3.13 -11.03 -13.46
C GLU A 91 2.15 -10.95 -14.64
N LEU A 92 1.62 -9.78 -14.95
CA LEU A 92 0.81 -9.53 -16.14
C LEU A 92 1.67 -9.34 -17.40
N TYR A 93 2.89 -8.80 -17.25
CA TYR A 93 3.76 -8.45 -18.39
C TYR A 93 5.03 -9.31 -18.52
N ALA A 94 5.41 -10.05 -17.48
CA ALA A 94 6.59 -10.90 -17.40
C ALA A 94 6.29 -12.16 -16.59
N PRO A 95 5.46 -13.09 -17.12
CA PRO A 95 5.21 -14.37 -16.46
C PRO A 95 6.52 -15.16 -16.29
N PRO A 96 6.65 -15.94 -15.21
CA PRO A 96 7.79 -16.83 -15.04
C PRO A 96 7.90 -17.79 -16.24
N MET A 97 9.11 -18.00 -16.72
CA MET A 97 9.39 -18.95 -17.80
C MET A 97 9.15 -20.37 -17.29
N LEU A 98 8.14 -21.05 -17.82
CA LEU A 98 7.95 -22.49 -17.66
C LEU A 98 8.90 -23.24 -18.64
N PRO A 99 9.46 -24.41 -18.27
CA PRO A 99 9.26 -25.21 -17.06
C PRO A 99 10.31 -24.92 -15.95
N PRO A 100 10.05 -25.33 -14.70
CA PRO A 100 11.02 -25.25 -13.61
C PRO A 100 12.32 -25.95 -13.98
N GLN A 101 13.46 -25.28 -13.77
CA GLN A 101 14.79 -25.85 -13.93
C GLN A 101 15.15 -26.70 -12.69
N ASP A 102 14.21 -27.51 -12.22
CA ASP A 102 14.46 -28.51 -11.19
C ASP A 102 14.79 -29.82 -11.90
N THR A 103 16.08 -30.06 -12.12
CA THR A 103 16.79 -31.36 -12.19
C THR A 103 17.90 -31.37 -13.24
N LEU A 104 19.16 -31.35 -12.75
CA LEU A 104 20.20 -32.35 -13.02
C LEU A 104 21.31 -32.25 -11.96
#